data_AF-A0A3A0F442-F1
#
_entry.id   AF-A0A3A0F442-F1
#
_cell.length_a   1.000
_cell.length_b   1.000
_cell.length_c   1.000
_cell.angle_alpha   90.00
_cell.angle_beta   90.00
_cell.angle_gamma   90.00
#
_symmetry.space_group_name_H-M   'P 1'
#
loop_
_entity.id
_entity.type
_entity.pdbx_description
1 polymer ?
#
loop_
_entity_poly.entity_id
_entity_poly.type
_entity_poly.pdbx_seq_one_letter_code
_entity_poly.pdbx_strand_id
1 'polypeptide(L)'
;MADYYPLIARAVAGLDPSATGESRRALYERARSALIAQLRSVDPPLSESEITRERLALEEAVRKVEAEAAQRARGERPRADAPANGRAGDALR
;
A
#
# COMPACT_ATOMS: atom_id res chain seq x y z
N MET A 1 1.85 -15.39 -14.14
CA MET A 1 0.94 -14.88 -13.11
C MET A 1 0.86 -13.38 -13.32
N ALA A 2 -0.31 -12.76 -13.27
CA ALA A 2 -0.42 -11.34 -13.60
C ALA A 2 0.34 -10.48 -12.56
N ASP A 3 1.14 -9.54 -13.03
CA ASP A 3 1.83 -8.60 -12.15
C ASP A 3 0.85 -7.50 -11.72
N TYR A 4 0.16 -7.74 -10.60
CA TYR A 4 -0.81 -6.78 -10.04
C TYR A 4 -0.14 -5.56 -9.40
N TYR A 5 1.12 -5.68 -8.98
CA TYR A 5 1.86 -4.60 -8.32
C TYR A 5 1.91 -3.29 -9.15
N PRO A 6 2.38 -3.26 -10.42
CA PRO A 6 2.44 -2.02 -11.19
C PRO A 6 1.06 -1.39 -11.41
N LEU A 7 -0.01 -2.20 -11.50
CA LEU A 7 -1.39 -1.70 -11.65
C LEU A 7 -1.85 -0.99 -10.37
N ILE A 8 -1.67 -1.62 -9.21
CA ILE A 8 -2.09 -1.04 -7.92
C ILE A 8 -1.20 0.15 -7.55
N ALA A 9 0.11 0.07 -7.77
CA ALA A 9 1.03 1.17 -7.51
C ALA A 9 0.67 2.42 -8.33
N ARG A 10 0.35 2.25 -9.62
CA ARG A 10 -0.11 3.36 -10.47
C ARG A 10 -1.44 3.92 -10.00
N ALA A 11 -2.37 3.07 -9.61
CA ALA A 11 -3.69 3.50 -9.14
C ALA A 11 -3.58 4.32 -7.84
N VAL A 12 -2.72 3.89 -6.90
CA VAL A 12 -2.44 4.62 -5.66
C VAL A 12 -1.66 5.90 -5.91
N ALA A 13 -0.69 5.91 -6.83
CA ALA A 13 0.06 7.12 -7.19
C ALA A 13 -0.81 8.18 -7.89
N GLY A 14 -1.90 7.77 -8.53
CA GLY A 14 -2.91 8.66 -9.09
C GLY A 14 -3.94 9.17 -8.08
N LEU A 15 -3.94 8.67 -6.84
CA LEU A 15 -4.74 9.26 -5.77
C LEU A 15 -4.13 10.59 -5.35
N ASP A 16 -4.99 11.49 -4.86
CA ASP A 16 -4.55 12.77 -4.34
C ASP A 16 -3.48 12.56 -3.23
N PRO A 17 -2.40 13.34 -3.16
CA PRO A 17 -1.40 13.22 -2.10
C PRO A 17 -1.98 13.40 -0.68
N SER A 18 -3.09 14.13 -0.55
CA SER A 18 -3.86 14.26 0.69
C SER A 18 -4.82 13.11 0.95
N ALA A 19 -4.97 12.17 0.01
CA ALA A 19 -5.82 11.01 0.15
C ALA A 19 -5.34 10.15 1.34
N THR A 20 -6.19 10.09 2.35
CA THR A 20 -5.94 9.37 3.59
C THR A 20 -5.89 7.86 3.34
N GLY A 21 -5.46 7.10 4.36
CA GLY A 21 -5.49 5.63 4.29
C GLY A 21 -6.88 5.04 3.99
N GLU A 22 -7.96 5.79 4.27
CA GLU A 22 -9.33 5.39 3.95
C GLU A 22 -9.59 5.39 2.43
N SER A 23 -9.14 6.41 1.71
CA SER A 23 -9.29 6.48 0.24
C SER A 23 -8.54 5.34 -0.45
N ARG A 24 -7.34 5.01 0.04
CA ARG A 24 -6.57 3.85 -0.44
C ARG A 24 -7.31 2.54 -0.15
N ARG A 25 -7.89 2.40 1.04
CA ARG A 25 -8.65 1.21 1.42
C ARG A 25 -9.89 1.00 0.54
N ALA A 26 -10.63 2.07 0.24
CA ALA A 26 -11.76 2.01 -0.69
C ALA A 26 -11.33 1.57 -2.10
N LEU A 27 -10.17 2.02 -2.58
CA LEU A 27 -9.60 1.59 -3.86
C LEU A 27 -9.30 0.09 -3.86
N TYR A 28 -8.66 -0.43 -2.80
CA TYR A 28 -8.33 -1.85 -2.70
C TYR A 28 -9.59 -2.74 -2.66
N GLU A 29 -10.62 -2.35 -1.90
CA GLU A 29 -11.89 -3.10 -1.84
C GLU A 29 -12.60 -3.15 -3.20
N ARG A 30 -12.58 -2.03 -3.94
CA ARG A 30 -13.11 -1.98 -5.30
C ARG A 30 -12.32 -2.89 -6.25
N ALA A 31 -10.99 -2.89 -6.16
CA ALA A 31 -10.13 -3.74 -6.98
C ALA A 31 -10.39 -5.24 -6.73
N ARG A 32 -10.54 -5.64 -5.46
CA ARG A 32 -10.86 -7.03 -5.07
C ARG A 32 -12.20 -7.48 -5.65
N SER A 33 -13.22 -6.66 -5.50
CA SER A 33 -14.58 -6.96 -5.97
C SER A 33 -14.61 -7.08 -7.50
N ALA A 34 -13.95 -6.16 -8.20
CA ALA A 34 -13.84 -6.17 -9.65
C ALA A 34 -13.07 -7.39 -10.16
N LEU A 35 -11.96 -7.76 -9.53
CA LEU A 35 -11.18 -8.95 -9.91
C LEU A 35 -12.04 -10.22 -9.81
N ILE A 36 -12.75 -10.42 -8.70
CA ILE A 36 -13.59 -11.62 -8.53
C ILE A 36 -14.70 -11.66 -9.59
N ALA A 37 -15.36 -10.52 -9.85
CA ALA A 37 -16.38 -10.43 -10.88
C ALA A 37 -15.80 -10.80 -12.25
N GLN A 38 -14.63 -10.26 -12.61
CA GLN A 38 -13.95 -10.53 -13.88
C GLN A 38 -13.54 -12.01 -14.01
N LEU A 39 -12.92 -12.59 -12.98
CA LEU A 39 -12.47 -14.00 -12.99
C LEU A 39 -13.63 -15.00 -13.07
N ARG A 40 -14.83 -14.61 -12.63
CA ARG A 40 -16.05 -15.41 -12.76
C ARG A 40 -16.78 -15.20 -14.10
N SER A 41 -16.46 -14.14 -14.82
CA SER A 41 -17.09 -13.77 -16.08
C SER A 41 -16.34 -14.32 -17.31
N VAL A 42 -15.13 -14.84 -17.13
CA VAL A 42 -14.36 -15.48 -18.21
C VAL A 42 -14.98 -16.83 -18.61
N ASP A 43 -14.90 -17.14 -19.90
CA ASP A 43 -15.44 -18.37 -20.51
C ASP A 43 -14.31 -19.11 -21.25
N PRO A 44 -13.95 -20.34 -20.85
CA PRO A 44 -14.52 -21.12 -19.74
C PRO A 44 -14.20 -20.53 -18.36
N PRO A 45 -15.08 -20.74 -17.35
CA PRO A 45 -14.87 -20.22 -16.00
C PRO A 45 -13.62 -20.83 -15.37
N LEU A 46 -12.85 -19.98 -14.68
CA LEU A 46 -11.69 -20.40 -13.92
C LEU A 46 -12.10 -21.31 -12.75
N SER A 47 -11.22 -22.24 -12.40
CA SER A 47 -11.41 -23.05 -11.19
C SER A 47 -11.30 -22.20 -9.92
N GLU A 48 -11.94 -22.63 -8.84
CA GLU A 48 -11.83 -21.95 -7.53
C GLU A 48 -10.37 -21.83 -7.04
N SER A 49 -9.51 -22.79 -7.39
CA SER A 49 -8.08 -22.76 -7.08
C SER A 49 -7.35 -21.64 -7.85
N GLU A 50 -7.67 -21.44 -9.12
CA GLU A 50 -7.12 -20.34 -9.93
C GLU A 50 -7.63 -18.99 -9.42
N ILE A 51 -8.93 -18.87 -9.13
CA ILE A 51 -9.51 -17.66 -8.54
C ILE A 51 -8.82 -17.32 -7.22
N THR A 52 -8.59 -18.32 -6.36
CA THR A 52 -7.88 -18.12 -5.09
C THR A 52 -6.44 -17.67 -5.31
N ARG A 53 -5.73 -18.27 -6.28
CA ARG A 53 -4.36 -17.88 -6.62
C ARG A 53 -4.27 -16.43 -7.10
N GLU A 54 -5.18 -16.01 -7.98
CA GLU A 54 -5.24 -14.64 -8.48
C GLU A 54 -5.60 -13.63 -7.38
N ARG A 55 -6.54 -14.00 -6.49
CA ARG A 55 -6.85 -13.18 -5.30
C ARG A 55 -5.64 -13.01 -4.39
N LEU A 56 -4.90 -14.08 -4.10
CA LEU A 56 -3.70 -14.02 -3.26
C LEU A 56 -2.61 -13.12 -3.88
N ALA A 57 -2.43 -13.20 -5.20
CA ALA A 57 -1.49 -12.35 -5.92
C ALA A 57 -1.85 -10.86 -5.79
N LEU A 58 -3.14 -10.53 -5.91
CA LEU A 58 -3.64 -9.16 -5.69
C LEU A 58 -3.39 -8.69 -4.25
N GLU A 59 -3.68 -9.55 -3.26
CA GLU A 59 -3.47 -9.21 -1.85
C GLU A 59 -2.00 -8.93 -1.51
N GLU A 60 -1.09 -9.71 -2.08
CA GLU A 60 0.35 -9.51 -1.91
C GLU A 60 0.81 -8.17 -2.51
N ALA A 61 0.34 -7.86 -3.72
CA ALA A 61 0.60 -6.57 -4.36
C ALA A 61 0.09 -5.39 -3.52
N VAL A 62 -1.14 -5.48 -3.00
CA VAL A 62 -1.74 -4.47 -2.12
C VAL A 62 -0.92 -4.28 -0.85
N ARG A 63 -0.51 -5.37 -0.18
CA ARG A 63 0.32 -5.29 1.04
C ARG A 63 1.63 -4.57 0.78
N LYS A 64 2.29 -4.88 -0.34
CA LYS A 64 3.55 -4.23 -0.72
C LYS A 64 3.36 -2.72 -0.97
N VAL A 65 2.35 -2.35 -1.75
CA VAL A 65 2.05 -0.94 -2.05
C VAL A 65 1.69 -0.16 -0.77
N GLU A 66 0.87 -0.74 0.11
CA GLU A 66 0.49 -0.06 1.35
C GLU A 66 1.67 0.08 2.32
N ALA A 67 2.57 -0.91 2.38
CA ALA A 67 3.80 -0.80 3.17
C ALA A 67 4.67 0.36 2.66
N GLU A 68 4.84 0.51 1.36
CA GLU A 68 5.58 1.62 0.77
C GLU A 68 4.88 2.97 0.99
N ALA A 69 3.55 3.03 0.84
CA ALA A 69 2.77 4.23 1.09
C ALA A 69 2.88 4.66 2.58
N ALA A 70 2.81 3.70 3.50
CA ALA A 70 2.99 3.95 4.93
C ALA A 70 4.41 4.40 5.26
N GLN A 71 5.44 3.86 4.58
CA GLN A 71 6.82 4.32 4.73
C GLN A 71 7.00 5.76 4.25
N ARG A 72 6.46 6.13 3.08
CA ARG A 72 6.50 7.51 2.56
C ARG A 72 5.83 8.48 3.53
N ALA A 73 4.62 8.16 4.00
CA ALA A 73 3.90 8.97 4.97
C ALA A 73 4.65 9.14 6.31
N ARG A 74 5.47 8.17 6.72
CA ARG A 74 6.35 8.29 7.89
C ARG A 74 7.60 9.12 7.62
N GLY A 75 8.16 9.05 6.42
CA GLY A 75 9.35 9.79 6.00
C GLY A 75 9.10 11.28 5.70
N GLU A 76 7.89 11.63 5.28
CA GLU A 76 7.46 13.01 5.03
C GLU A 76 7.07 13.77 6.30
N ARG A 77 6.90 13.09 7.44
CA ARG A 77 6.88 13.79 8.73
C ARG A 77 8.28 14.36 8.98
N PRO A 78 8.46 15.69 9.12
CA PRO A 78 9.75 16.22 9.50
C PRO A 78 10.14 15.56 10.82
N ARG A 79 11.37 15.05 10.92
CA ARG A 79 12.01 14.77 12.20
C ARG A 79 12.17 16.10 12.96
N ALA A 80 11.09 16.66 13.45
CA ALA A 80 11.08 17.69 14.46
C ALA A 80 10.81 16.98 15.79
N ASP A 81 11.85 16.35 16.35
CA ASP A 81 11.99 16.10 17.79
C ASP A 81 13.22 15.21 18.04
N ALA A 82 14.39 15.84 18.03
CA ALA A 82 15.53 15.36 18.78
C ALA A 82 16.30 16.59 19.29
N PRO A 83 15.99 17.12 20.49
CA PRO A 83 16.87 18.08 21.11
C PRO A 83 18.09 17.32 21.63
N ALA A 84 19.16 17.32 20.84
CA ALA A 84 20.50 16.98 21.31
C ALA A 84 21.02 18.13 22.18
N ASN A 85 20.47 18.29 23.39
CA ASN A 85 21.03 19.19 24.39
C ASN A 85 21.73 18.39 25.49
N GLY A 86 22.88 17.83 25.13
CA GLY A 86 23.89 17.29 26.06
C GLY A 86 25.13 18.19 26.04
N ARG A 87 24.96 19.48 26.34
CA ARG A 87 26.07 20.41 26.60
C ARG A 87 25.84 21.13 27.93
N ALA A 88 26.23 20.48 29.02
CA ALA A 88 26.46 21.13 30.30
C ALA A 88 27.42 20.25 31.11
N GLY A 89 28.69 20.25 30.71
CA GLY A 89 29.80 19.62 31.41
C GLY A 89 31.00 20.54 31.34
N ASP A 90 30.81 21.81 31.65
CA ASP A 90 31.88 22.80 31.78
C ASP A 90 31.68 23.57 33.08
N ALA A 91 32.41 23.14 34.11
CA ALA A 91 32.73 23.94 35.29
C ALA A 91 33.91 23.28 36.02
N LEU A 92 35.10 23.50 35.46
CA LEU A 92 36.39 23.35 36.11
C LEU A 92 36.72 24.67 36.84
N ARG A 93 36.65 24.70 38.18
CA ARG A 93 37.62 25.34 39.11
C ARG A 93 37.08 25.47 40.52
#